data_AF-A0A183D683-F1
#
_entry.id   AF-A0A183D683-F1
#
_cell.length_a   1.000
_cell.length_b   1.000
_cell.length_c   1.000
_cell.angle_alpha   90.00
_cell.angle_beta   90.00
_cell.angle_gamma   90.00
#
_symmetry.space_group_name_H-M   'P 1'
#
loop_
_entity.id
_entity.type
_entity.pdbx_description
1 polymer ?
#
loop_
_entity_poly.entity_id
_entity_poly.type
_entity_poly.pdbx_seq_one_letter_code
_entity_poly.pdbx_strand_id
1 'polypeptide(L)' 'MSGRVVVTVTNAKENNSLVTIIEGRLADIIRGVANHSALGFSVKDDVRSIVSFTTKGTCKFKYGVEQIVKLREHPVKRPF' A
#
# COMPACT_ATOMS: atom_id res chain seq x y z
N MET A 1 9.08 -3.11 -1.41
CA MET A 1 9.29 -2.85 -2.84
C MET A 1 10.74 -3.16 -3.18
N SER A 2 10.97 -3.86 -4.28
CA SER A 2 12.31 -4.20 -4.79
C SER A 2 12.24 -4.22 -6.30
N GLY A 3 13.24 -3.67 -6.98
CA GLY A 3 13.25 -3.60 -8.43
C GLY A 3 14.31 -2.66 -8.96
N ARG A 4 14.31 -2.51 -10.28
CA ARG A 4 15.16 -1.58 -11.01
C ARG A 4 14.29 -0.55 -11.71
N VAL A 5 14.78 0.67 -11.77
CA VAL A 5 14.16 1.79 -12.48
C VAL A 5 14.96 1.99 -13.75
N VAL A 6 14.27 1.99 -14.89
CA VAL A 6 14.85 2.22 -16.21
C VAL A 6 14.32 3.57 -16.70
N VAL A 7 15.24 4.49 -16.97
CA VAL A 7 14.94 5.83 -17.48
C VAL A 7 15.45 5.93 -18.90
N THR A 8 14.54 6.15 -19.84
CA THR A 8 14.86 6.40 -21.24
C THR A 8 14.98 7.91 -21.46
N VAL A 9 16.14 8.36 -21.93
CA VAL A 9 16.39 9.75 -22.26
C VAL A 9 16.20 9.93 -23.76
N THR A 10 15.28 10.81 -24.15
CA THR A 10 14.98 11.12 -25.55
C THR A 10 15.16 12.61 -25.84
N ASN A 11 15.51 12.95 -27.08
CA ASN A 11 15.59 14.33 -27.53
C ASN A 11 14.25 14.76 -28.14
N ALA A 12 13.47 15.54 -27.39
CA ALA A 12 12.17 16.03 -27.84
C ALA A 12 12.24 16.92 -29.10
N LYS A 13 13.38 17.58 -29.34
CA LYS A 13 13.56 18.45 -30.52
C LYS A 13 13.89 17.67 -31.79
N GLU A 14 14.34 16.43 -31.66
CA GLU A 14 14.70 15.55 -32.79
C GLU A 14 13.79 14.33 -32.83
N ASN A 15 12.48 14.57 -32.99
CA ASN A 15 11.48 13.50 -33.14
C ASN A 15 11.53 12.45 -32.01
N ASN A 16 11.83 12.87 -30.77
CA ASN A 16 12.02 11.98 -29.62
C ASN A 16 13.10 10.90 -29.86
N SER A 17 14.16 11.22 -30.59
CA SER A 17 15.27 10.32 -30.84
C SER A 17 15.83 9.79 -29.52
N LEU A 18 16.11 8.49 -29.47
CA LEU A 18 16.68 7.84 -28.29
C LEU A 18 18.12 8.31 -28.10
N VAL A 19 18.40 8.93 -26.95
CA VAL A 19 19.75 9.37 -26.60
C VAL A 19 20.45 8.28 -25.81
N THR A 20 19.83 7.81 -24.72
CA THR A 20 20.42 6.78 -23.86
C THR A 20 19.38 6.16 -22.93
N ILE A 21 19.75 5.06 -22.27
CA ILE A 21 18.96 4.38 -21.25
C ILE A 21 19.80 4.28 -19.99
N ILE A 22 19.24 4.74 -18.87
CA ILE A 22 19.88 4.73 -17.54
C ILE A 22 19.12 3.74 -16.66
N GLU A 23 19.85 2.78 -16.08
CA GLU A 23 19.26 1.78 -15.19
C GLU A 23 19.84 1.91 -13.78
N GLY A 24 18.98 1.91 -12.76
CA GLY A 24 19.37 2.00 -11.36
C GLY A 24 18.53 1.12 -10.45
N ARG A 25 19.12 0.64 -9.36
CA ARG A 25 18.38 -0.11 -8.33
C ARG A 25 17.53 0.86 -7.50
N LEU A 26 16.28 0.50 -7.25
CA LEU A 26 15.34 1.35 -6.50
C LEU A 26 15.88 1.75 -5.12
N ALA A 27 16.50 0.81 -4.40
CA ALA A 27 17.04 1.09 -3.06
C ALA A 27 18.17 2.12 -3.08
N ASP A 28 19.05 2.07 -4.07
CA ASP A 28 20.19 2.98 -4.17
C ASP A 28 19.72 4.38 -4.55
N ILE A 29 18.73 4.47 -5.44
CA ILE A 29 18.06 5.73 -5.80
C ILE A 29 17.42 6.36 -4.55
N ILE A 30 16.62 5.60 -3.80
CA ILE A 30 15.92 6.12 -2.61
C ILE A 30 16.90 6.51 -1.49
N ARG A 31 18.00 5.77 -1.31
CA ARG A 31 19.08 6.16 -0.36
C ARG A 31 19.71 7.50 -0.75
N GLY A 32 19.87 7.77 -2.04
CA GLY A 32 20.40 9.03 -2.56
C GLY A 32 19.45 10.22 -2.42
N VAL A 33 18.17 10.00 -2.15
CA VAL A 33 17.20 11.07 -1.92
C VAL A 33 17.38 11.64 -0.51
N ALA A 34 17.64 12.95 -0.43
CA ALA A 34 17.72 13.66 0.84
C ALA A 34 16.39 13.53 1.62
N ASN A 35 16.49 13.23 2.92
CA ASN A 35 15.34 13.07 3.81
C ASN A 35 14.31 12.01 3.36
N HIS A 36 14.74 10.94 2.68
CA HIS A 36 13.85 9.84 2.27
C HIS A 36 13.03 9.24 3.44
N SER A 37 13.56 9.25 4.66
CA SER A 37 12.86 8.82 5.88
C SER A 37 11.65 9.71 6.22
N ALA A 38 11.78 11.03 6.06
CA ALA A 38 10.69 11.97 6.27
C ALA A 38 9.58 11.83 5.22
N LEU A 39 9.94 11.36 4.02
CA LEU A 39 8.99 10.98 2.96
C LEU A 39 8.31 9.63 3.23
N GLY A 40 8.62 8.95 4.34
CA GLY A 40 8.00 7.67 4.72
C GLY A 40 8.67 6.45 4.10
N PHE A 41 9.85 6.59 3.48
CA PHE A 41 10.64 5.48 2.96
C PHE A 41 11.63 4.97 4.01
N SER A 42 11.73 3.66 4.15
CA SER A 42 12.79 2.99 4.92
C SER A 42 13.46 1.92 4.07
N VAL A 43 14.79 1.92 4.01
CA VAL A 43 15.57 0.94 3.26
C VAL A 43 16.15 -0.08 4.23
N LYS A 44 15.91 -1.38 4.01
CA LYS A 44 16.47 -2.46 4.84
C LYS A 44 17.72 -3.05 4.18
N ASP A 45 18.84 -3.05 4.90
CA ASP A 45 20.14 -3.52 4.40
C ASP A 45 20.30 -5.05 4.44
N ASP A 46 19.57 -5.74 5.32
CA ASP A 46 19.96 -7.10 5.70
C ASP A 46 19.66 -8.18 4.64
N VAL A 47 18.61 -8.04 3.82
CA VAL A 47 18.22 -9.09 2.86
C VAL A 47 17.49 -8.51 1.64
N ARG A 48 18.22 -8.20 0.56
CA ARG A 48 17.73 -7.86 -0.81
C ARG A 48 17.37 -6.41 -1.14
N SER A 49 17.98 -5.40 -0.52
CA SER A 49 17.78 -3.99 -0.93
C SER A 49 16.29 -3.63 -1.05
N ILE A 50 15.53 -3.93 0.01
CA ILE A 50 14.08 -3.76 0.03
C ILE A 50 13.75 -2.36 0.56
N VAL A 51 12.94 -1.63 -0.20
CA VAL A 51 12.38 -0.34 0.21
C VAL A 51 10.97 -0.57 0.75
N SER A 52 10.73 -0.16 1.99
CA SER A 52 9.39 -0.09 2.59
C SER A 52 8.89 1.36 2.55
N PHE A 53 7.60 1.53 2.30
CA PHE A 53 6.94 2.84 2.32
C PHE A 53 5.77 2.78 3.29
N THR A 54 5.75 3.68 4.27
CA THR A 54 4.73 3.71 5.31
C THR A 54 3.67 4.75 4.95
N THR A 55 2.46 4.27 4.63
CA THR A 55 1.29 5.13 4.46
C THR A 55 0.44 5.13 5.71
N LYS A 56 -0.21 6.26 5.99
CA LYS A 56 -1.24 6.36 7.03
C LYS A 56 -2.58 6.56 6.34
N GLY A 57 -3.59 5.81 6.77
CA GLY A 57 -4.96 5.91 6.28
C GLY A 57 -5.94 5.75 7.43
N THR A 58 -7.14 6.29 7.27
CA THR A 58 -8.24 6.08 8.22
C THR A 58 -9.25 5.14 7.58
N CYS A 59 -9.52 4.01 8.22
CA CYS A 59 -10.59 3.10 7.83
C CYS A 59 -11.79 3.31 8.75
N LYS A 60 -12.97 3.61 8.19
CA LYS A 60 -14.24 3.69 8.92
C LYS A 60 -15.11 2.53 8.49
N PHE A 61 -15.45 1.65 9.43
CA PHE A 61 -16.37 0.55 9.20
C PHE A 61 -17.53 0.60 10.19
N LYS A 62 -18.73 0.23 9.72
CA LYS A 62 -19.90 0.00 10.56
C LYS A 62 -20.04 -1.51 10.74
N TYR A 63 -20.20 -1.95 11.99
CA TYR A 63 -20.52 -3.34 12.31
C TYR A 63 -21.78 -3.34 13.18
N GLY A 64 -22.71 -4.24 12.88
CA GLY A 64 -23.86 -4.51 13.73
C GLY A 64 -23.55 -5.69 14.63
N VAL A 65 -23.86 -5.57 15.93
CA VAL A 65 -23.96 -6.73 16.81
C VAL A 65 -25.41 -7.18 16.72
N GLU A 66 -25.67 -8.26 15.97
CA GLU A 66 -27.03 -8.77 15.79
C GLU A 66 -27.41 -9.68 16.96
N GLN A 67 -28.55 -9.41 17.59
CA GLN A 67 -29.18 -10.31 18.54
C GLN A 67 -30.64 -10.48 18.16
N ILE A 68 -31.01 -11.70 17.75
CA ILE A 68 -32.37 -12.06 17.40
C ILE A 68 -33.00 -12.80 18.57
N VAL A 69 -34.01 -12.21 19.21
CA VAL A 69 -34.87 -12.90 20.19
C VAL A 69 -36.19 -13.24 19.51
N LYS A 70 -36.48 -14.53 19.35
CA LYS A 70 -37.75 -15.04 18.83
C LYS A 70 -38.59 -15.59 19.98
N LEU A 71 -39.69 -14.92 20.30
CA LEU A 71 -40.68 -15.41 21.25
C LEU A 71 -41.79 -16.14 20.49
N ARG A 72 -42.23 -17.27 21.05
CA ARG A 72 -43.37 -18.02 20.55
C ARG A 72 -44.32 -18.29 21.72
N GLU A 73 -45.53 -17.77 21.62
CA GLU A 73 -46.60 -18.07 22.58
C GLU A 73 -47.23 -19.42 22.28
N HIS A 74 -47.63 -20.10 23.35
CA HIS A 74 -48.46 -21.29 23.29
C HIS A 74 -49.60 -21.14 24.31
N PRO A 75 -50.81 -21.62 24.00
CA PRO A 75 -51.96 -21.48 24.89
C PRO A 75 -51.70 -22.19 26.20
N VAL A 76 -51.89 -21.47 27.31
CA VAL A 76 -51.83 -22.04 28.65
C VAL A 76 -53.10 -22.86 28.87
N LYS A 77 -52.96 -24.16 29.21
CA LYS A 77 -54.12 -24.98 29.60
C LYS A 77 -54.76 -24.36 30.83
N ARG A 78 -56.04 -24.02 30.74
CA ARG A 78 -56.81 -23.49 31.87
C ARG A 78 -56.86 -24.54 32.99
N PRO A 79 -56.56 -24.18 34.25
CA PRO A 79 -56.98 -25.00 35.37
C PRO A 79 -58.51 -24.93 35.45
N PHE A 80 -59.13 -26.10 35.26
CA PHE A 80 -60.54 -26.49 35.40
C PHE A 80 -61.60 -25.40 35.48
#